data_AF-A0A7G9XRU7-F1
#
_entry.id   AF-A0A7G9XRU7-F1
#
_cell.length_a   1.000
_cell.length_b   1.000
_cell.length_c   1.000
_cell.angle_alpha   90.00
_cell.angle_beta   90.00
_cell.angle_gamma   90.00
#
_symmetry.space_group_name_H-M   'P 1'
#
loop_
_entity.id
_entity.type
_entity.pdbx_description
1 polymer ?
#
loop_
_entity_poly.entity_id
_entity_poly.type
_entity_poly.pdbx_seq_one_letter_code
_entity_poly.pdbx_strand_id
1 'polypeptide(L)'
;MRRTLHARVRLVVDSGSVEGGSFRGRRRVAQQLIAQVSGGGRVPAPARINGTSGVRVVAPDGTVVALLAVGSARAPILELWMWTAPEKLRRWPPPRSAPSDSPFL
;
A
#
# COMPACT_ATOMS: atom_id res chain seq x y z
N MET A 1 -16.12 3.51 1.87
CA MET A 1 -15.49 2.16 1.99
C MET A 1 -16.44 0.96 1.85
N ARG A 2 -17.70 0.97 2.33
CA ARG A 2 -18.57 -0.24 2.40
C ARG A 2 -18.81 -0.98 1.06
N ARG A 3 -18.74 -0.28 -0.09
CA ARG A 3 -18.90 -0.85 -1.45
C ARG A 3 -17.59 -1.17 -2.18
N THR A 4 -16.45 -0.64 -1.71
CA THR A 4 -15.15 -0.82 -2.38
C THR A 4 -14.51 -2.16 -2.02
N LEU A 5 -14.62 -2.58 -0.76
CA LEU A 5 -14.11 -3.87 -0.29
C LEU A 5 -15.23 -4.89 -0.27
N HIS A 6 -14.96 -6.09 -0.78
CA HIS A 6 -15.90 -7.20 -0.71
C HIS A 6 -16.11 -7.62 0.76
N ALA A 7 -17.29 -8.16 1.10
CA ALA A 7 -17.58 -8.59 2.47
C ALA A 7 -16.55 -9.61 3.00
N ARG A 8 -16.06 -10.47 2.11
CA ARG A 8 -15.04 -11.51 2.36
C ARG A 8 -13.63 -11.09 1.93
N VAL A 9 -13.34 -9.80 1.82
CA VAL A 9 -12.01 -9.32 1.42
C VAL A 9 -10.91 -9.95 2.28
N ARG A 10 -9.79 -10.29 1.65
CA ARG A 10 -8.57 -10.79 2.28
C ARG A 10 -7.44 -9.79 2.10
N LEU A 11 -6.66 -9.57 3.14
CA LEU A 11 -5.39 -8.86 3.11
C LEU A 11 -4.30 -9.82 3.56
N VAL A 12 -3.24 -9.94 2.78
CA VAL A 12 -1.99 -10.61 3.21
C VAL A 12 -0.95 -9.54 3.47
N VAL A 13 -0.37 -9.53 4.66
CA VAL A 13 0.73 -8.64 5.05
C VAL A 13 1.99 -9.47 5.17
N ASP A 14 2.99 -9.07 4.40
CA ASP A 14 4.31 -9.65 4.34
C ASP A 14 5.30 -8.64 4.92
N SER A 15 5.52 -8.73 6.23
CA SER A 15 6.34 -7.80 7.00
C SER A 15 7.75 -8.30 7.30
N GLY A 16 8.07 -9.55 6.96
CA GLY A 16 9.30 -10.21 7.40
C GLY A 16 9.36 -10.46 8.92
N SER A 17 8.25 -10.28 9.64
CA SER A 17 8.14 -10.42 11.09
C SER A 17 6.85 -11.14 11.51
N VAL A 18 6.70 -11.42 12.81
CA VAL A 18 5.49 -12.01 13.40
C VAL A 18 4.24 -11.11 13.29
N GLU A 19 4.42 -9.84 12.94
CA GLU A 19 3.32 -8.87 12.74
C GLU A 19 2.64 -9.03 11.37
N GLY A 20 3.25 -9.80 10.46
CA GLY A 20 2.66 -10.20 9.19
C GLY A 20 1.52 -11.21 9.39
N GLY A 21 0.76 -11.46 8.32
CA GLY A 21 -0.30 -12.46 8.38
C GLY A 21 -1.42 -12.26 7.37
N SER A 22 -2.47 -13.08 7.48
CA SER A 22 -3.64 -13.03 6.62
C SER A 22 -4.87 -12.56 7.41
N PHE A 23 -5.42 -11.42 7.03
CA PHE A 23 -6.59 -10.82 7.64
C PHE A 23 -7.80 -10.95 6.72
N ARG A 24 -8.97 -11.28 7.27
CA ARG A 24 -10.21 -11.45 6.50
C ARG A 24 -11.35 -10.59 7.04
N GLY A 25 -12.18 -10.12 6.11
CA GLY A 25 -13.37 -9.32 6.39
C GLY A 25 -13.08 -7.82 6.43
N ARG A 26 -14.05 -7.03 5.98
CA ARG A 26 -13.92 -5.58 5.76
C ARG A 26 -13.36 -4.82 6.96
N ARG A 27 -13.86 -5.11 8.17
CA ARG A 27 -13.44 -4.41 9.39
C ARG A 27 -11.97 -4.64 9.72
N ARG A 28 -11.54 -5.91 9.79
CA ARG A 28 -10.15 -6.25 10.12
C ARG A 28 -9.19 -5.76 9.05
N VAL A 29 -9.54 -5.89 7.77
CA VAL A 29 -8.72 -5.36 6.66
C VAL A 29 -8.60 -3.85 6.75
N ALA A 30 -9.69 -3.12 6.97
CA ALA A 30 -9.63 -1.66 7.12
C ALA A 30 -8.78 -1.21 8.33
N GLN A 31 -8.90 -1.90 9.47
CA GLN A 31 -8.07 -1.63 10.65
C GLN A 31 -6.58 -1.80 10.36
N GLN A 32 -6.20 -2.87 9.65
CA GLN A 32 -4.81 -3.10 9.27
C GLN A 32 -4.31 -2.07 8.27
N LEU A 33 -5.10 -1.71 7.26
CA LEU A 33 -4.74 -0.64 6.32
C LEU A 33 -4.51 0.70 7.03
N ILE A 34 -5.38 1.04 7.98
CA ILE A 34 -5.22 2.26 8.79
C ILE A 34 -3.94 2.16 9.63
N ALA A 35 -3.72 1.07 10.37
CA ALA A 35 -2.53 0.92 11.21
C ALA A 35 -1.20 1.06 10.42
N GLN A 36 -1.18 0.60 9.16
CA GLN A 36 0.04 0.62 8.34
C GLN A 36 0.27 1.98 7.63
N VAL A 37 -0.81 2.68 7.27
CA VAL A 37 -0.73 3.96 6.53
C VAL A 37 -0.79 5.17 7.47
N SER A 38 -1.43 5.05 8.63
CA SER A 38 -1.57 6.14 9.60
C SER A 38 -0.31 6.26 10.46
N GLY A 39 0.49 7.29 10.22
CA GLY A 39 1.61 7.67 11.09
C GLY A 39 2.60 8.61 10.41
N GLY A 40 3.18 9.53 11.19
CA GLY A 40 4.43 10.23 10.89
C GLY A 40 4.60 10.80 9.48
N GLY A 41 3.57 11.44 8.91
CA GLY A 41 3.66 12.07 7.58
C GLY A 41 3.79 11.11 6.40
N ARG A 42 3.39 9.84 6.57
CA ARG A 42 3.37 8.86 5.48
C ARG A 42 2.37 9.26 4.39
N VAL A 43 2.81 9.23 3.14
CA VAL A 43 1.99 9.61 1.98
C VAL A 43 1.75 8.40 1.07
N PRO A 44 0.48 7.99 0.86
CA PRO A 44 0.16 7.01 -0.16
C PRO A 44 0.23 7.63 -1.57
N ALA A 45 0.86 6.93 -2.50
CA ALA A 45 0.95 7.33 -3.91
C ALA A 45 0.64 6.14 -4.83
N PRO A 46 -0.02 6.35 -5.98
CA PRO A 46 -0.23 5.30 -6.97
C PRO A 46 1.10 4.68 -7.44
N ALA A 47 1.10 3.37 -7.68
CA ALA A 47 2.26 2.63 -8.17
C ALA A 47 1.86 1.44 -9.07
N ARG A 48 2.80 0.97 -9.88
CA ARG A 48 2.71 -0.30 -10.59
C ARG A 48 3.56 -1.33 -9.87
N ILE A 49 2.93 -2.31 -9.23
CA ILE A 49 3.60 -3.35 -8.44
C ILE A 49 3.47 -4.67 -9.20
N ASN A 50 4.58 -5.24 -9.65
CA ASN A 50 4.61 -6.49 -10.42
C ASN A 50 3.62 -6.50 -11.61
N GLY A 51 3.52 -5.39 -12.34
CA GLY A 51 2.60 -5.24 -13.47
C GLY A 51 1.13 -5.01 -13.11
N THR A 52 0.79 -4.91 -11.82
CA THR A 52 -0.57 -4.62 -11.33
C THR A 52 -0.67 -3.21 -10.75
N SER A 53 -1.87 -2.64 -10.74
CA SER A 53 -2.11 -1.34 -10.10
C SER A 53 -2.12 -1.49 -8.58
N GLY A 54 -1.46 -0.56 -7.90
CA GLY A 54 -1.38 -0.56 -6.45
C GLY A 54 -1.01 0.80 -5.91
N VAL A 55 -0.59 0.80 -4.64
CA VAL A 55 -0.22 1.98 -3.86
C VAL A 55 1.13 1.71 -3.22
N ARG A 56 2.03 2.68 -3.28
CA ARG A 56 3.22 2.73 -2.41
C ARG A 56 2.96 3.72 -1.29
N VAL A 57 3.49 3.45 -0.12
CA VAL A 57 3.47 4.36 1.04
C VAL A 57 4.89 4.81 1.28
N VAL A 58 5.07 6.13 1.35
CA VAL A 58 6.39 6.76 1.48
C VAL A 58 6.44 7.51 2.79
N ALA A 59 7.53 7.34 3.56
CA ALA A 59 7.82 8.13 4.74
C ALA A 59 8.30 9.55 4.36
N PRO A 60 8.35 10.51 5.31
CA PRO A 60 8.78 11.89 5.03
C PRO A 60 10.20 12.01 4.44
N ASP A 61 11.07 11.05 4.74
CA ASP A 61 12.45 10.98 4.21
C ASP A 61 12.51 10.45 2.76
N GLY A 62 11.37 10.14 2.14
CA GLY A 62 11.29 9.58 0.80
C GLY A 62 11.43 8.06 0.74
N THR A 63 11.63 7.39 1.87
CA THR A 63 11.77 5.93 1.93
C THR A 63 10.42 5.25 1.68
N VAL A 64 10.38 4.25 0.80
CA VAL A 64 9.20 3.40 0.62
C VAL A 64 9.09 2.45 1.81
N VAL A 65 8.00 2.57 2.58
CA VAL A 65 7.78 1.81 3.83
C VAL A 65 6.66 0.77 3.72
N ALA A 66 5.82 0.87 2.69
CA ALA A 66 4.87 -0.17 2.37
C ALA A 66 4.51 -0.16 0.88
N LEU A 67 4.08 -1.32 0.38
CA LEU A 67 3.48 -1.50 -0.93
C LEU A 67 2.17 -2.24 -0.76
N LEU A 68 1.12 -1.82 -1.47
CA LEU A 68 -0.20 -2.44 -1.45
C LEU A 68 -0.62 -2.72 -2.90
N ALA A 69 -0.65 -3.99 -3.28
CA ALA A 69 -1.21 -4.43 -4.56
C ALA A 69 -2.65 -4.92 -4.41
N VAL A 70 -3.46 -4.67 -5.44
CA VAL A 70 -4.82 -5.18 -5.54
C VAL A 70 -4.79 -6.44 -6.40
N GLY A 71 -5.21 -7.58 -5.86
CA GLY A 71 -5.18 -8.86 -6.57
C GLY A 71 -6.15 -8.92 -7.77
N SER A 72 -7.13 -8.02 -7.81
CA SER A 72 -8.07 -7.89 -8.93
C SER A 72 -8.44 -6.43 -9.16
N ALA A 73 -8.41 -5.98 -10.42
CA ALA A 73 -8.84 -4.64 -10.79
C ALA A 73 -10.36 -4.43 -10.71
N ARG A 74 -11.14 -5.45 -10.30
CA ARG A 74 -12.60 -5.38 -10.21
C ARG A 74 -13.04 -4.93 -8.82
N ALA A 75 -14.06 -4.07 -8.79
CA ALA A 75 -14.81 -3.77 -7.58
C ALA A 75 -15.99 -4.76 -7.43
N PRO A 76 -16.32 -5.21 -6.21
CA PRO A 76 -15.61 -4.92 -4.97
C PRO A 76 -14.32 -5.76 -4.82
N ILE A 77 -13.27 -5.16 -4.24
CA ILE A 77 -11.96 -5.79 -4.07
C ILE A 77 -12.06 -7.00 -3.14
N LEU A 78 -11.67 -8.17 -3.64
CA LEU A 78 -11.66 -9.41 -2.88
C LEU A 78 -10.32 -9.68 -2.21
N GLU A 79 -9.22 -9.18 -2.77
CA GLU A 79 -7.87 -9.54 -2.32
C GLU A 79 -6.90 -8.38 -2.43
N LEU A 80 -6.10 -8.23 -1.37
CA LEU A 80 -5.04 -7.25 -1.22
C LEU A 80 -3.77 -7.94 -0.73
N TRP A 81 -2.64 -7.47 -1.23
CA TRP A 81 -1.31 -7.92 -0.83
C TRP A 81 -0.52 -6.71 -0.39
N MET A 82 0.02 -6.76 0.82
CA MET A 82 0.84 -5.70 1.39
C MET A 82 2.22 -6.22 1.72
N TRP A 83 3.25 -5.49 1.31
CA TRP A 83 4.63 -5.74 1.70
C TRP A 83 5.12 -4.60 2.57
N THR A 84 5.62 -4.94 3.76
CA THR A 84 6.31 -4.02 4.67
C THR A 84 7.71 -4.53 5.06
N ALA A 85 8.09 -5.73 4.59
CA ALA A 85 9.38 -6.33 4.87
C ALA A 85 10.53 -5.52 4.24
N PRO A 86 11.50 -5.01 5.04
CA PRO A 86 12.54 -4.10 4.53
C PRO A 86 13.32 -4.66 3.33
N GLU A 87 13.66 -5.95 3.33
CA GLU A 87 14.38 -6.60 2.24
C GLU A 87 13.62 -6.60 0.91
N LYS A 88 12.28 -6.60 0.95
CA LYS A 88 11.42 -6.52 -0.26
C LYS A 88 11.26 -5.09 -0.75
N LEU A 89 11.44 -4.11 0.14
CA LEU A 89 11.31 -2.69 -0.16
C LEU A 89 12.62 -2.03 -0.61
N ARG A 90 13.79 -2.56 -0.24
CA ARG A 90 15.11 -1.99 -0.58
C ARG A 90 15.34 -1.67 -2.07
N ARG A 91 14.64 -2.38 -2.97
CA ARG A 91 14.78 -2.20 -4.43
C ARG A 91 13.81 -1.16 -5.00
N TRP A 92 12.93 -0.60 -4.17
CA TRP A 92 11.95 0.39 -4.61
C TRP A 92 12.56 1.78 -4.56
N PRO A 93 12.63 2.48 -5.71
CA PRO A 93 13.16 3.83 -5.71
C PRO A 93 12.24 4.74 -4.91
N PRO A 94 12.79 5.79 -4.27
CA PRO A 94 11.98 6.86 -3.70
C PRO A 94 11.03 7.42 -4.77
N PRO A 95 9.90 8.03 -4.39
CA PRO A 95 9.07 8.72 -5.37
C PRO A 95 9.94 9.72 -6.12
N ARG A 96 9.96 9.63 -7.47
CA ARG A 96 10.35 10.80 -8.25
C ARG A 96 9.43 11.92 -7.81
N SER A 97 10.00 13.00 -7.30
CA SER A 97 9.29 14.26 -7.22
C SER A 97 8.58 14.44 -8.55
N ALA A 98 7.28 14.78 -8.53
CA ALA A 98 6.66 15.27 -9.75
C ALA A 98 7.60 16.33 -10.34
N PRO A 99 7.77 16.41 -11.67
CA PRO A 99 8.48 17.55 -12.24
C PRO A 99 7.88 18.78 -11.57
N SER A 100 8.73 19.52 -10.85
CA SER A 100 8.31 20.77 -10.24
C SER A 100 7.69 21.55 -11.38
N ASP A 101 6.41 21.89 -11.29
CA ASP A 101 5.86 22.89 -12.19
C ASP A 101 6.82 24.07 -12.08
N SER A 102 7.60 24.30 -13.14
CA SER A 102 8.44 25.47 -13.25
C SER A 102 7.51 26.66 -13.11
N PRO A 103 7.65 27.50 -12.09
CA PRO A 103 6.94 28.75 -12.07
C PRO A 103 7.68 29.66 -13.06
N PHE A 104 7.04 29.91 -14.19
CA PHE A 104 7.31 30.98 -15.15
C PHE A 104 8.65 30.95 -15.91
N LEU A 105 8.57 31.00 -17.24
CA LEU A 105 8.78 32.22 -18.05
C LEU A 105 8.01 32.09 -19.36
#